data_AF-A0A933GCQ4-F1
#
_entry.id   AF-A0A933GCQ4-F1
#
_cell.length_a   1.000
_cell.length_b   1.000
_cell.length_c   1.000
_cell.angle_alpha   90.00
_cell.angle_beta   90.00
_cell.angle_gamma   90.00
#
_symmetry.space_group_name_H-M   'P 1'
#
loop_
_entity.id
_entity.type
_entity.pdbx_description
1 polymer ?
#
loop_
_entity_poly.entity_id
_entity_poly.type
_entity_poly.pdbx_seq_one_letter_code
_entity_poly.pdbx_strand_id
1 'polypeptide(L)'
;MNSLKILTISAVSIWLGAMAFFSLFVAPQAFSVLDRESAGRLVTAVFPRYYFFGIVLGAVGLAGVAGQILGDGGRRAPWGTLSLLLLMLILTFYAMLVLLPQIETARQAMRSAGALPGSAAPEARAFARLHLVSVVLNGVTLLAGLLLVGLEAARAQR
;
A
#
# COMPACT_ATOMS: atom_id res chain seq x y z
N MET A 1 16.30 15.66 -16.45
CA MET A 1 16.18 14.95 -15.16
C MET A 1 17.21 13.84 -15.10
N ASN A 2 17.89 13.64 -13.96
CA ASN A 2 18.82 12.52 -13.77
C ASN A 2 18.04 11.18 -13.90
N SER A 3 18.57 10.20 -14.63
CA SER A 3 17.90 8.91 -14.90
C SER A 3 17.48 8.19 -13.61
N LEU A 4 18.24 8.36 -12.52
CA LEU A 4 17.93 7.80 -11.20
C LEU A 4 16.68 8.41 -10.57
N LYS A 5 16.41 9.71 -10.80
CA LYS A 5 15.16 10.36 -10.36
C LYS A 5 13.97 9.82 -11.13
N ILE A 6 14.11 9.67 -12.45
CA ILE A 6 13.06 9.10 -13.31
C ILE A 6 12.73 7.68 -12.83
N LEU A 7 13.73 6.88 -12.48
CA LEU A 7 13.54 5.54 -11.93
C LEU A 7 12.71 5.57 -10.64
N THR A 8 13.08 6.42 -9.66
CA THR A 8 12.34 6.56 -8.40
C THR A 8 10.90 7.02 -8.63
N ILE A 9 10.70 8.08 -9.42
CA ILE A 9 9.35 8.61 -9.72
C ILE A 9 8.49 7.56 -10.44
N SER A 10 9.05 6.87 -11.43
CA SER A 10 8.32 5.88 -12.22
C SER A 10 7.90 4.70 -11.34
N ALA A 11 8.80 4.19 -10.50
CA ALA A 11 8.51 3.08 -9.59
C ALA A 11 7.39 3.45 -8.60
N VAL A 12 7.47 4.63 -7.97
CA VAL A 12 6.43 5.09 -7.04
C VAL A 12 5.12 5.40 -7.75
N SER A 13 5.16 5.95 -8.97
CA SER A 13 3.95 6.24 -9.75
C SER A 13 3.22 4.96 -10.19
N ILE A 14 3.96 3.92 -10.59
CA ILE A 14 3.38 2.61 -10.90
C ILE A 14 2.76 2.00 -9.64
N TRP A 15 3.42 2.16 -8.49
CA TRP A 15 2.90 1.68 -7.21
C TRP A 15 1.59 2.38 -6.87
N LEU A 16 1.56 3.72 -6.90
CA LEU A 16 0.34 4.51 -6.70
C LEU A 16 -0.78 4.13 -7.67
N GLY A 17 -0.44 3.94 -8.94
CA GLY A 17 -1.38 3.50 -9.97
C GLY A 17 -2.04 2.17 -9.61
N ALA A 18 -1.25 1.18 -9.16
CA ALA A 18 -1.77 -0.10 -8.69
C ALA A 18 -2.66 0.04 -7.45
N MET A 19 -2.26 0.86 -6.47
CA MET A 19 -3.06 1.14 -5.27
C MET A 19 -4.41 1.79 -5.61
N ALA A 20 -4.38 2.83 -6.44
CA ALA A 20 -5.57 3.56 -6.86
C ALA A 20 -6.50 2.69 -7.71
N PHE A 21 -5.95 1.99 -8.71
CA PHE A 21 -6.75 1.11 -9.56
C PHE A 21 -7.42 -0.01 -8.77
N PHE A 22 -6.69 -0.63 -7.85
CA PHE A 22 -7.25 -1.67 -7.00
C PHE A 22 -8.37 -1.14 -6.10
N SER A 23 -8.13 0.00 -5.45
CA SER A 23 -9.06 0.57 -4.46
C SER A 23 -10.31 1.18 -5.09
N LEU A 24 -10.19 1.83 -6.25
CA LEU A 24 -11.29 2.55 -6.89
C LEU A 24 -12.09 1.67 -7.85
N PHE A 25 -11.44 0.68 -8.48
CA PHE A 25 -12.09 -0.12 -9.52
C PHE A 25 -12.16 -1.59 -9.11
N VAL A 26 -11.03 -2.26 -8.87
CA VAL A 26 -11.02 -3.72 -8.70
C VAL A 26 -11.85 -4.17 -7.50
N ALA A 27 -11.61 -3.61 -6.31
CA ALA A 27 -12.34 -4.01 -5.11
C ALA A 27 -13.84 -3.66 -5.19
N PRO A 28 -14.25 -2.41 -5.54
CA PRO A 28 -15.67 -2.09 -5.70
C PRO A 28 -16.37 -2.94 -6.77
N GLN A 29 -15.73 -3.15 -7.93
CA GLN A 29 -16.31 -3.99 -8.98
C GLN A 29 -16.48 -5.44 -8.52
N ALA A 30 -15.49 -6.02 -7.83
CA ALA A 30 -15.61 -7.36 -7.28
C ALA A 30 -16.82 -7.51 -6.34
N PHE A 31 -17.05 -6.54 -5.45
CA PHE A 31 -18.21 -6.53 -4.55
C PHE A 31 -19.55 -6.21 -5.25
N SER A 32 -19.52 -5.66 -6.47
CA SER A 32 -20.72 -5.37 -7.25
C SER A 32 -21.20 -6.55 -8.10
N VAL A 33 -20.29 -7.41 -8.55
CA VAL A 33 -20.60 -8.51 -9.49
C VAL A 33 -20.63 -9.89 -8.83
N LEU A 34 -19.91 -10.07 -7.72
CA LEU A 34 -19.87 -11.34 -6.98
C LEU A 34 -20.73 -11.25 -5.71
N ASP A 35 -21.15 -12.41 -5.22
CA ASP A 35 -21.65 -12.49 -3.86
C ASP A 35 -20.56 -12.06 -2.85
N ARG A 36 -20.99 -11.57 -1.69
CA ARG A 36 -20.09 -10.98 -0.69
C ARG A 36 -18.98 -11.93 -0.23
N GLU A 37 -19.23 -13.23 -0.18
CA GLU A 37 -18.24 -14.22 0.22
C GLU A 37 -17.17 -14.39 -0.87
N SER A 38 -17.60 -14.58 -2.11
CA SER A 38 -16.71 -14.72 -3.26
C SER A 38 -15.89 -13.46 -3.53
N ALA A 39 -16.48 -12.27 -3.41
CA ALA A 39 -15.76 -11.00 -3.48
C ALA A 39 -14.67 -10.90 -2.40
N GLY A 40 -15.02 -11.24 -1.15
CA GLY A 40 -14.08 -11.25 -0.04
C GLY A 40 -12.91 -12.24 -0.25
N ARG A 41 -13.19 -13.42 -0.81
CA ARG A 41 -12.15 -14.40 -1.18
C ARG A 41 -11.22 -13.88 -2.26
N LEU A 42 -11.77 -13.30 -3.34
CA LEU A 42 -10.99 -12.72 -4.43
C LEU A 42 -10.05 -11.61 -3.91
N VAL A 43 -10.59 -10.63 -3.20
CA VAL A 43 -9.82 -9.51 -2.64
C VAL A 43 -8.69 -10.02 -1.73
N THR A 44 -8.98 -11.02 -0.89
CA THR A 44 -7.97 -11.60 0.02
C THR A 44 -6.87 -12.36 -0.72
N ALA A 45 -7.19 -13.06 -1.80
CA ALA A 45 -6.23 -13.75 -2.63
C ALA A 45 -5.30 -12.79 -3.42
N VAL A 46 -5.77 -11.58 -3.70
CA VAL A 46 -5.00 -10.54 -4.40
C VAL A 46 -4.03 -9.82 -3.46
N PHE A 47 -4.39 -9.59 -2.19
CA PHE A 47 -3.58 -8.77 -1.26
C PHE A 47 -2.11 -9.18 -1.13
N PRO A 48 -1.73 -10.47 -1.00
CA PRO A 48 -0.31 -10.84 -0.94
C PRO A 48 0.49 -10.40 -2.16
N ARG A 49 -0.08 -10.56 -3.36
CA ARG A 49 0.56 -10.15 -4.63
C ARG A 49 0.60 -8.63 -4.75
N TYR A 50 -0.46 -7.96 -4.33
CA TYR A 50 -0.55 -6.50 -4.29
C TYR A 50 0.55 -5.89 -3.40
N TYR A 51 0.72 -6.39 -2.17
CA TYR A 51 1.77 -5.89 -1.26
C TYR A 51 3.17 -6.25 -1.76
N PHE A 52 3.36 -7.47 -2.26
CA PHE A 52 4.64 -7.88 -2.85
C PHE A 52 5.05 -6.98 -4.02
N PHE A 53 4.11 -6.67 -4.92
CA PHE A 53 4.36 -5.75 -6.04
C PHE A 53 4.78 -4.36 -5.54
N GLY A 54 4.11 -3.84 -4.51
CA GLY A 54 4.51 -2.60 -3.85
C GLY A 54 5.92 -2.65 -3.26
N ILE A 55 6.29 -3.75 -2.59
CA ILE A 55 7.64 -3.96 -2.05
C ILE A 55 8.69 -3.98 -3.15
N VAL A 56 8.45 -4.68 -4.27
CA VAL A 56 9.36 -4.71 -5.43
C VAL A 56 9.56 -3.30 -5.99
N LEU A 57 8.48 -2.55 -6.20
CA LEU A 57 8.56 -1.17 -6.67
C LEU A 57 9.26 -0.25 -5.67
N GLY A 58 9.03 -0.43 -4.38
CA GLY A 58 9.73 0.29 -3.33
C GLY A 58 11.24 0.00 -3.33
N ALA A 59 11.65 -1.25 -3.58
CA ALA A 59 13.06 -1.62 -3.73
C ALA A 59 13.70 -0.96 -4.97
N VAL A 60 13.00 -0.92 -6.10
CA VAL A 60 13.44 -0.17 -7.30
C VAL A 60 13.56 1.32 -7.01
N GLY A 61 12.59 1.89 -6.29
CA GLY A 61 12.62 3.27 -5.84
C GLY A 61 13.82 3.57 -4.94
N LEU A 62 14.13 2.66 -4.00
CA LEU A 62 15.27 2.75 -3.09
C LEU A 62 16.59 2.70 -3.85
N ALA A 63 16.71 1.83 -4.85
CA ALA A 63 17.90 1.78 -5.71
C ALA A 63 18.13 3.13 -6.43
N GLY A 64 17.06 3.76 -6.94
CA GLY A 64 17.14 5.10 -7.52
C GLY A 64 17.57 6.17 -6.51
N VAL A 65 17.05 6.13 -5.29
CA VAL A 65 17.43 7.06 -4.21
C VAL A 65 18.88 6.84 -3.77
N ALA A 66 19.30 5.59 -3.57
CA ALA A 66 20.66 5.24 -3.19
C ALA A 66 21.67 5.69 -4.24
N GLY A 67 21.37 5.48 -5.53
CA GLY A 67 22.21 5.98 -6.62
C GLY A 67 22.37 7.49 -6.61
N GLN A 68 21.33 8.25 -6.26
CA GLN A 68 21.41 9.71 -6.14
C GLN A 68 22.33 10.15 -5.00
N ILE A 69 22.25 9.46 -3.85
CA ILE A 69 23.10 9.75 -2.69
C ILE A 69 24.58 9.48 -3.03
N LEU A 70 24.86 8.34 -3.65
CA LEU A 70 26.22 7.93 -4.02
C LEU A 70 26.81 8.80 -5.12
N GLY A 71 26.02 9.18 -6.13
CA GLY A 71 26.48 9.96 -7.28
C GLY A 71 26.90 11.39 -6.95
N ASP A 72 26.22 12.05 -6.01
CA ASP A 72 26.51 13.43 -5.61
C ASP A 72 27.41 13.52 -4.36
N GLY A 73 27.97 12.40 -3.90
CA GLY A 73 28.78 12.34 -2.67
C GLY A 73 28.00 12.76 -1.41
N GLY A 74 26.68 12.56 -1.40
CA GLY A 74 25.79 12.90 -0.27
C GLY A 74 25.42 14.38 -0.11
N ARG A 75 26.01 15.31 -0.88
CA ARG A 75 25.81 16.77 -0.70
C ARG A 75 24.37 17.24 -0.97
N ARG A 76 23.62 16.50 -1.79
CA ARG A 76 22.22 16.77 -2.16
C ARG A 76 21.31 15.57 -1.88
N ALA A 77 21.63 14.80 -0.84
CA ALA A 77 20.90 13.59 -0.50
C ALA A 77 19.39 13.87 -0.33
N PRO A 78 18.51 13.12 -1.03
CA PRO A 78 17.08 13.35 -1.05
C PRO A 78 16.37 12.81 0.21
N TRP A 79 16.76 13.26 1.40
CA TRP A 79 16.30 12.72 2.69
C TRP A 79 14.78 12.65 2.82
N GLY A 80 14.05 13.70 2.38
CA GLY A 80 12.58 13.68 2.40
C GLY A 80 11.96 12.58 1.52
N THR A 81 12.54 12.32 0.33
CA THR A 81 12.11 11.20 -0.52
C THR A 81 12.38 9.88 0.18
N LEU A 82 13.59 9.72 0.74
CA LEU A 82 13.99 8.50 1.42
C LEU A 82 13.05 8.20 2.59
N SER A 83 12.75 9.19 3.44
CA SER A 83 11.85 9.05 4.58
C SER A 83 10.43 8.64 4.15
N LEU A 84 9.88 9.28 3.11
CA LEU A 84 8.55 8.91 2.59
C LEU A 84 8.53 7.50 2.00
N LEU A 85 9.58 7.12 1.26
CA LEU A 85 9.69 5.80 0.66
C LEU A 85 9.82 4.69 1.72
N LEU A 86 10.64 4.94 2.75
CA LEU A 86 10.78 4.03 3.88
C LEU A 86 9.47 3.90 4.66
N LEU A 87 8.76 5.02 4.87
CA LEU A 87 7.43 4.99 5.48
C LEU A 87 6.47 4.10 4.67
N MET A 88 6.39 4.30 3.35
CA MET A 88 5.54 3.47 2.47
C MET A 88 5.89 1.98 2.59
N LEU A 89 7.17 1.63 2.57
CA LEU A 89 7.64 0.25 2.70
C LEU A 89 7.29 -0.33 4.08
N ILE A 90 7.57 0.37 5.17
CA ILE A 90 7.28 -0.07 6.54
C ILE A 90 5.78 -0.35 6.70
N LEU A 91 4.94 0.58 6.25
CA LEU A 91 3.49 0.40 6.30
C LEU A 91 3.06 -0.82 5.47
N THR A 92 3.64 -1.00 4.29
CA THR A 92 3.32 -2.13 3.39
C THR A 92 3.75 -3.47 3.97
N PHE A 93 4.94 -3.55 4.56
CA PHE A 93 5.40 -4.74 5.28
C PHE A 93 4.51 -5.05 6.48
N TYR A 94 4.17 -4.04 7.28
CA TYR A 94 3.25 -4.21 8.40
C TYR A 94 1.87 -4.69 7.94
N ALA A 95 1.35 -4.13 6.84
CA ALA A 95 0.08 -4.54 6.27
C ALA A 95 0.11 -6.00 5.81
N MET A 96 1.17 -6.42 5.15
CA MET A 96 1.33 -7.77 4.62
C MET A 96 1.59 -8.82 5.70
N LEU A 97 2.52 -8.54 6.63
CA LEU A 97 3.02 -9.53 7.57
C LEU A 97 2.21 -9.59 8.87
N VAL A 98 1.54 -8.49 9.23
CA VAL A 98 0.86 -8.36 10.53
C VAL A 98 -0.65 -8.20 10.35
N LEU A 99 -1.11 -7.19 9.59
CA LEU A 99 -2.55 -6.93 9.48
C LEU A 99 -3.28 -7.99 8.67
N LEU A 100 -2.72 -8.41 7.53
CA LEU A 100 -3.37 -9.41 6.67
C LEU A 100 -3.71 -10.71 7.41
N PRO A 101 -2.79 -11.36 8.14
CA PRO A 101 -3.15 -12.56 8.91
C PRO A 101 -4.15 -12.26 10.04
N GLN A 102 -4.05 -11.11 10.73
CA GLN A 102 -5.01 -10.73 11.77
C GLN A 102 -6.42 -10.54 11.22
N ILE A 103 -6.55 -9.91 10.05
CA ILE A 103 -7.84 -9.69 9.37
C ILE A 103 -8.45 -11.03 8.96
N GLU A 104 -7.64 -11.95 8.44
CA GLU A 104 -8.12 -13.27 8.05
C GLU A 104 -8.58 -14.08 9.27
N THR A 105 -7.81 -14.11 10.36
CA THR A 105 -8.23 -14.75 11.61
C THR A 105 -9.52 -14.13 12.16
N ALA A 106 -9.65 -12.80 12.17
CA ALA A 106 -10.87 -12.12 12.61
C ALA A 106 -12.07 -12.42 11.71
N ARG A 107 -11.84 -12.55 10.39
CA ARG A 107 -12.88 -12.94 9.42
C ARG A 107 -13.34 -14.37 9.66
N GLN A 108 -12.43 -15.29 9.92
CA GLN A 108 -12.75 -16.68 10.24
C GLN A 108 -13.53 -16.80 11.55
N ALA A 109 -13.11 -16.09 12.60
CA ALA A 109 -13.82 -16.04 13.87
C ALA A 109 -15.26 -15.50 13.73
N MET A 110 -15.44 -14.43 12.95
CA MET A 110 -16.76 -13.88 12.63
C MET A 110 -17.63 -14.89 11.89
N ARG A 111 -17.08 -15.63 10.92
CA ARG A 111 -17.79 -16.69 10.19
C ARG A 111 -18.19 -17.86 11.11
N SER A 112 -17.28 -18.33 11.95
CA SER A 112 -17.58 -19.43 12.87
C SER A 112 -18.65 -19.07 13.91
N ALA A 113 -18.75 -17.79 14.27
CA ALA A 113 -19.80 -17.27 15.15
C ALA A 113 -21.16 -17.08 14.44
N GLY A 114 -21.26 -17.33 13.13
CA GLY A 114 -22.46 -17.03 12.34
C GLY A 114 -22.77 -15.53 12.24
N ALA A 115 -21.80 -14.67 12.57
CA ALA A 115 -21.98 -13.23 12.58
C ALA A 115 -21.84 -12.64 11.17
N LEU A 116 -22.70 -11.69 10.85
CA LEU A 116 -22.64 -10.96 9.58
C LEU A 116 -21.74 -9.72 9.71
N PRO A 117 -20.99 -9.35 8.65
CA PRO A 117 -20.24 -8.10 8.63
C PRO A 117 -21.14 -6.91 8.91
N GLY A 118 -20.76 -6.06 9.87
CA GLY A 118 -21.54 -4.88 10.29
C GLY A 118 -22.63 -5.17 11.33
N SER A 119 -22.79 -6.43 11.76
CA SER A 119 -23.68 -6.76 12.88
C SER A 119 -23.12 -6.25 14.22
N ALA A 120 -23.97 -6.24 15.24
CA ALA A 120 -23.57 -5.85 16.60
C ALA A 120 -22.68 -6.89 17.31
N ALA A 121 -22.44 -8.06 16.70
CA ALA A 121 -21.62 -9.12 17.28
C ALA A 121 -20.17 -8.65 17.54
N PRO A 122 -19.53 -9.05 18.65
CA PRO A 122 -18.16 -8.68 18.98
C PRO A 122 -17.15 -9.00 17.87
N GLU A 123 -17.30 -10.16 17.22
CA GLU A 123 -16.43 -10.65 16.15
C GLU A 123 -16.55 -9.78 14.89
N ALA A 124 -17.77 -9.35 14.56
CA ALA A 124 -18.02 -8.45 13.45
C ALA A 124 -17.38 -7.07 13.67
N ARG A 125 -17.43 -6.55 14.91
CA ARG A 125 -16.75 -5.29 15.27
C ARG A 125 -15.23 -5.43 15.24
N ALA A 126 -14.68 -6.55 15.71
CA ALA A 126 -13.25 -6.82 15.67
C ALA A 126 -12.72 -6.86 14.22
N PHE A 127 -13.43 -7.57 13.32
CA PHE A 127 -13.13 -7.58 11.89
C PHE A 127 -13.23 -6.18 11.29
N ALA A 128 -14.32 -5.43 11.57
CA ALA A 128 -14.51 -4.08 11.04
C ALA A 128 -13.40 -3.12 11.47
N ARG A 129 -12.93 -3.21 12.72
CA ARG A 129 -11.82 -2.39 13.23
C ARG A 129 -10.52 -2.68 12.47
N LEU A 130 -10.15 -3.95 12.34
CA LEU A 130 -8.93 -4.33 11.62
C LEU A 130 -9.01 -3.97 10.13
N HIS A 131 -10.18 -4.15 9.52
CA HIS A 131 -10.43 -3.74 8.16
C HIS A 131 -10.25 -2.22 8.00
N LEU A 132 -10.85 -1.41 8.88
CA LEU A 132 -10.69 0.05 8.86
C LEU A 132 -9.21 0.45 9.02
N VAL A 133 -8.47 -0.17 9.94
CA VAL A 133 -7.03 0.07 10.10
C VAL A 133 -6.29 -0.20 8.78
N SER A 134 -6.61 -1.28 8.07
CA SER A 134 -5.98 -1.57 6.77
C SER A 134 -6.31 -0.54 5.69
N VAL A 135 -7.53 0.01 5.68
CA VAL A 135 -7.96 1.06 4.75
C VAL A 135 -7.20 2.35 5.04
N VAL A 136 -7.15 2.77 6.31
CA VAL A 136 -6.41 3.97 6.73
C VAL A 136 -4.94 3.84 6.39
N LEU A 137 -4.33 2.69 6.68
CA LEU A 137 -2.92 2.44 6.39
C LEU A 137 -2.63 2.54 4.89
N ASN A 138 -3.44 1.91 4.03
CA ASN A 138 -3.28 2.04 2.58
C ASN A 138 -3.49 3.50 2.12
N GLY A 139 -4.44 4.23 2.71
CA GLY A 139 -4.64 5.65 2.44
C GLY A 139 -3.43 6.53 2.80
N VAL A 140 -2.81 6.27 3.96
CA VAL A 140 -1.57 6.95 4.37
C VAL A 140 -0.41 6.62 3.42
N THR A 141 -0.26 5.35 3.02
CA THR A 141 0.76 4.95 2.04
C THR A 141 0.55 5.65 0.68
N LEU A 142 -0.70 5.78 0.23
CA LEU A 142 -1.03 6.50 -1.00
C LEU A 142 -0.68 7.99 -0.89
N LEU A 143 -1.05 8.64 0.21
CA LEU A 143 -0.69 10.03 0.46
C LEU A 143 0.83 10.25 0.50
N ALA A 144 1.56 9.37 1.20
CA ALA A 144 3.02 9.42 1.26
C ALA A 144 3.66 9.30 -0.14
N GLY A 145 3.15 8.43 -1.00
CA GLY A 145 3.63 8.31 -2.37
C GLY A 145 3.33 9.54 -3.23
N LEU A 146 2.14 10.14 -3.09
CA LEU A 146 1.81 11.40 -3.79
C LEU A 146 2.75 12.54 -3.37
N LEU A 147 2.98 12.68 -2.06
CA LEU A 147 3.92 13.67 -1.52
C LEU A 147 5.36 13.41 -2.02
N LEU A 148 5.77 12.15 -2.12
CA LEU A 148 7.08 11.76 -2.64
C LEU A 148 7.24 12.20 -4.10
N VAL A 149 6.27 11.87 -4.96
CA VAL A 149 6.30 12.26 -6.38
C VAL A 149 6.31 13.79 -6.52
N GLY A 150 5.49 14.50 -5.75
CA GLY A 150 5.48 15.97 -5.74
C GLY A 150 6.81 16.58 -5.30
N LEU A 151 7.43 16.02 -4.24
CA LEU A 151 8.74 16.45 -3.76
C LEU A 151 9.83 16.22 -4.81
N GLU A 152 9.85 15.05 -5.46
CA GLU A 152 10.80 14.75 -6.53
C GLU A 152 10.63 15.68 -7.74
N ALA A 153 9.39 15.95 -8.15
CA ALA A 153 9.08 16.87 -9.24
C ALA A 153 9.52 18.31 -8.95
N ALA A 154 9.28 18.81 -7.73
CA ALA A 154 9.69 20.15 -7.32
C ALA A 154 11.23 20.31 -7.31
N ARG A 155 11.97 19.24 -6.98
CA ARG A 155 13.44 19.20 -7.05
C ARG A 155 14.00 18.95 -8.45
N ALA A 156 13.16 18.70 -9.45
CA ALA A 156 13.60 18.63 -10.84
C ALA A 156 13.61 20.02 -11.52
N GLN A 157 12.90 20.99 -10.94
CA GLN A 157 12.79 22.36 -11.43
C GLN A 157 13.84 23.32 -10.83
N ARG A 158 14.60 22.86 -9.83
CA ARG A 158 15.72 23.57 -9.18
C ARG A 158 17.03 22.99 -9.65
#